data_AF-A0A4Q5ZB92-F1
#
_entry.id   AF-A0A4Q5ZB92-F1
#
_cell.length_a   1.000
_cell.length_b   1.000
_cell.length_c   1.000
_cell.angle_alpha   90.00
_cell.angle_beta   90.00
_cell.angle_gamma   90.00
#
_symmetry.space_group_name_H-M   'P 1'
#
loop_
_entity.id
_entity.type
_entity.pdbx_description
1 polymer ?
#
loop_
_entity_poly.entity_id
_entity_poly.type
_entity_poly.pdbx_seq_one_letter_code
_entity_poly.pdbx_strand_id
1 'polypeptide(L)' 'MAKVNFDELFGRFSGMKIGVIGDVMLDTYWWGHVERISPEAPVPIVALDRKEYRIGGAGNVALN' A
#
# COMPACT_ATOMS: atom_id res chain seq x y z
N MET A 1 37.71 4.27 -12.85
CA MET A 1 36.31 4.52 -12.41
C MET A 1 36.16 3.90 -11.04
N ALA A 2 35.85 4.66 -9.99
CA ALA A 2 35.68 4.10 -8.65
C ALA A 2 34.44 3.18 -8.65
N LYS A 3 34.59 1.93 -8.20
CA LYS A 3 33.45 1.03 -7.98
C LYS A 3 32.70 1.53 -6.75
N VAL A 4 31.40 1.79 -6.90
CA VAL A 4 30.52 2.10 -5.76
C VAL A 4 30.36 0.82 -4.93
N ASN A 5 30.60 0.93 -3.63
CA ASN A 5 30.28 -0.13 -2.68
C ASN A 5 28.82 0.03 -2.24
N PHE A 6 27.95 -0.84 -2.74
CA PHE A 6 26.52 -0.79 -2.44
C PHE A 6 26.19 -1.20 -1.00
N ASP A 7 26.96 -2.11 -0.40
CA ASP A 7 26.72 -2.57 0.97
C ASP A 7 26.95 -1.43 1.96
N GLU A 8 28.03 -0.66 1.75
CA GLU A 8 28.31 0.54 2.54
C GLU A 8 27.23 1.60 2.34
N LEU A 9 26.83 1.84 1.08
CA LEU A 9 25.79 2.82 0.75
C LEU A 9 24.46 2.50 1.45
N PHE A 10 23.99 1.26 1.34
CA PHE A 10 22.73 0.83 1.98
C PHE A 10 22.86 0.74 3.50
N GLY A 11 24.03 0.37 4.02
CA GLY A 11 24.31 0.38 5.45
C GLY A 11 24.06 1.75 6.09
N ARG A 12 24.36 2.84 5.37
CA ARG A 12 24.13 4.22 5.85
C ARG A 12 22.65 4.57 6.03
N PHE A 13 21.72 3.92 5.32
CA PHE A 13 20.29 4.24 5.42
C PHE A 13 19.70 3.87 6.78
N SER A 14 20.20 2.80 7.40
CA SER A 14 19.73 2.31 8.72
C SER A 14 19.82 3.34 9.86
N GLY A 15 20.76 4.29 9.78
CA GLY A 15 20.97 5.34 10.78
C GLY A 15 20.30 6.68 10.44
N MET A 16 19.66 6.79 9.28
CA MET A 16 19.07 8.05 8.84
C MET A 16 17.73 8.30 9.55
N LYS A 17 17.56 9.51 10.07
CA LYS A 17 16.28 9.97 10.62
C LYS A 17 15.55 10.78 9.57
N ILE A 18 14.36 10.33 9.18
CA ILE A 18 13.53 10.95 8.16
C ILE A 18 12.23 11.41 8.80
N GLY A 19 11.83 12.66 8.56
CA GLY A 19 10.53 13.20 8.96
C GLY A 19 9.57 13.17 7.78
N VAL A 20 8.43 12.51 7.94
CA VAL A 20 7.36 12.45 6.93
C VAL A 20 6.20 13.34 7.38
N ILE A 21 5.80 14.29 6.54
CA ILE A 21 4.70 15.22 6.81
C ILE A 21 3.70 15.14 5.66
N GLY A 22 2.44 14.90 5.98
CA GLY A 22 1.35 14.77 5.03
C GLY A 22 0.19 13.98 5.63
N ASP A 23 -0.85 13.74 4.83
CA ASP A 23 -2.05 13.06 5.29
C ASP A 23 -1.86 11.55 5.36
N VAL A 24 -2.31 10.95 6.47
CA VAL A 24 -2.36 9.49 6.63
C VAL A 24 -3.73 9.00 6.18
N MET A 25 -3.74 7.90 5.45
CA MET A 25 -4.96 7.26 4.96
C MET A 25 -4.94 5.76 5.28
N LEU A 26 -6.09 5.12 5.19
CA LEU A 26 -6.22 3.66 5.32
C LEU A 26 -6.69 3.09 3.98
N ASP A 27 -5.81 2.34 3.34
CA ASP A 27 -6.14 1.64 2.10
C ASP A 27 -6.83 0.33 2.47
N THR A 28 -8.09 0.21 2.07
CA THR A 28 -8.91 -0.97 2.36
C THR A 28 -9.16 -1.73 1.07
N TYR A 29 -8.73 -2.99 1.03
CA TYR A 29 -8.90 -3.88 -0.11
C TYR A 29 -9.99 -4.90 0.19
N TRP A 30 -10.96 -5.00 -0.71
CA TRP A 30 -12.02 -6.01 -0.66
C TRP A 30 -11.78 -7.01 -1.78
N TRP A 31 -11.64 -8.27 -1.41
CA TRP A 31 -11.50 -9.40 -2.31
C TRP A 31 -12.80 -10.19 -2.31
N GLY A 32 -13.27 -10.52 -3.48
CA GLY A 32 -14.52 -11.24 -3.67
C GLY A 32 -14.67 -11.68 -5.12
N HIS A 33 -15.75 -12.39 -5.39
CA HIS A 33 -16.11 -12.87 -6.71
C HIS A 33 -17.45 -12.27 -7.17
N VAL A 34 -17.65 -12.25 -8.48
CA VAL A 34 -18.88 -11.72 -9.11
C VAL A 34 -19.54 -12.85 -9.88
N GLU A 35 -20.75 -13.22 -9.47
CA GLU A 35 -21.54 -14.27 -10.12
C GLU A 35 -22.75 -13.73 -10.88
N ARG A 36 -23.20 -12.50 -10.57
CA ARG A 36 -24.41 -11.92 -11.16
C ARG A 36 -24.40 -10.40 -11.22
N ILE A 37 -25.28 -9.88 -12.07
CA ILE A 37 -25.63 -8.46 -12.16
C ILE A 37 -26.80 -8.15 -11.22
N SER A 38 -26.84 -6.95 -10.66
CA SER A 38 -27.93 -6.50 -9.81
C SER A 38 -29.24 -6.38 -10.61
N PRO A 39 -30.39 -6.83 -10.06
CA PRO A 39 -31.69 -6.58 -10.67
C PRO A 39 -32.12 -5.11 -10.58
N GLU A 40 -31.53 -4.32 -9.68
CA GLU A 40 -31.89 -2.92 -9.41
C GLU A 40 -31.15 -1.91 -10.33
N ALA A 41 -30.01 -2.31 -10.88
CA ALA A 41 -29.20 -1.48 -11.77
C ALA A 41 -28.19 -2.35 -12.54
N PRO A 42 -27.72 -1.94 -13.73
CA PRO A 42 -26.75 -2.70 -14.53
C PRO A 42 -25.33 -2.63 -13.95
N VAL A 43 -25.14 -3.07 -12.70
CA VAL A 43 -23.87 -3.11 -11.97
C VAL A 43 -23.63 -4.50 -11.37
N PRO A 44 -22.37 -4.97 -11.27
CA PRO A 44 -22.07 -6.27 -10.69
C PRO A 44 -22.31 -6.30 -9.18
N ILE A 45 -22.72 -7.45 -8.66
CA ILE A 45 -22.71 -7.72 -7.21
C ILE A 45 -21.43 -8.49 -6.88
N VAL A 46 -20.60 -7.91 -6.01
CA VAL A 46 -19.41 -8.58 -5.48
C VAL A 46 -19.77 -9.29 -4.17
N ALA A 47 -19.65 -10.62 -4.14
CA ALA A 47 -19.70 -11.40 -2.91
C ALA A 47 -18.32 -11.38 -2.26
N LEU A 48 -18.21 -10.73 -1.09
CA LEU A 48 -16.92 -10.52 -0.42
C LEU A 48 -16.43 -11.76 0.33
N ASP A 49 -15.20 -12.16 0.06
CA ASP A 49 -14.52 -13.28 0.70
C ASP A 49 -13.50 -12.82 1.75
N ARG A 50 -12.81 -11.70 1.49
CA ARG A 50 -11.73 -11.20 2.34
C ARG A 50 -11.64 -9.68 2.31
N LYS A 51 -11.21 -9.12 3.45
CA LYS A 51 -10.87 -7.71 3.59
C LYS A 51 -9.44 -7.57 4.12
N GLU A 52 -8.63 -6.72 3.50
CA GLU A 52 -7.28 -6.36 3.95
C GLU A 52 -7.19 -4.86 4.20
N TYR A 53 -6.35 -4.49 5.16
CA TYR A 53 -6.09 -3.12 5.54
C TYR A 53 -4.61 -2.84 5.39
N ARG A 54 -4.27 -1.71 4.77
CA ARG A 54 -2.89 -1.23 4.64
C ARG A 54 -2.83 0.24 5.00
N ILE A 55 -1.72 0.65 5.57
CA ILE A 55 -1.46 2.07 5.80
C ILE A 55 -1.23 2.74 4.44
N GLY A 56 -1.90 3.85 4.20
CA GLY A 56 -1.86 4.62 2.96
C GLY A 56 -1.36 6.05 3.19
N GLY A 57 -1.22 6.80 2.09
CA GLY A 57 -0.76 8.18 2.13
C GLY A 57 0.64 8.33 2.75
N ALA A 58 0.83 9.37 3.57
CA ALA A 58 2.06 9.63 4.31
C ALA A 58 2.46 8.47 5.23
N GLY A 59 1.49 7.68 5.70
CA GLY A 59 1.77 6.51 6.53
C GLY A 59 2.47 5.39 5.76
N ASN A 60 2.16 5.18 4.48
CA ASN A 60 2.90 4.23 3.63
C ASN A 60 4.34 4.72 3.39
N VAL A 61 4.52 6.03 3.19
CA VAL A 61 5.85 6.63 3.02
C VAL A 61 6.71 6.44 4.28
N ALA A 62 6.12 6.57 5.47
CA ALA A 62 6.82 6.35 6.73
C ALA A 62 7.11 4.87 7.06
N LEU A 63 6.40 3.92 6.45
CA LEU A 63 6.58 2.48 6.67
C LEU A 63 7.74 1.89 5.84
N ASN A 64 8.11 2.51 4.72
CA ASN A 64 9.18 2.07 3.82
C ASN A 64 10.54 2.59 4.29
#